data_AF-A0A222AHW9-F1
#
_entry.id   AF-A0A222AHW9-F1
#
_cell.length_a   1.000
_cell.length_b   1.000
_cell.length_c   1.000
_cell.angle_alpha   90.00
_cell.angle_beta   90.00
_cell.angle_gamma   90.00
#
_symmetry.space_group_name_H-M   'P 1'
#
loop_
_entity.id
_entity.type
_entity.pdbx_description
1 polymer ?
#
loop_
_entity_poly.entity_id
_entity_poly.type
_entity_poly.pdbx_seq_one_letter_code
_entity_poly.pdbx_strand_id
1 'polypeptide(L)' 'MALSNFQTLKDLDANQIQEAIVESKKELFNLRLQKATRQSFKPHNFKHLKRKIAQLMTLESQREQN' A
#
# COMPACT_ATOMS: atom_id res chain seq x y z
N MET A 1 8.34 -9.52 -8.16
CA MET A 1 8.02 -8.14 -8.56
C MET A 1 8.95 -7.20 -7.82
N ALA A 2 9.42 -6.14 -8.49
CA ALA A 2 10.25 -5.11 -7.87
C ALA A 2 9.46 -4.38 -6.77
N LEU A 3 10.17 -3.88 -5.75
CA LEU A 3 9.60 -3.04 -4.71
C LEU A 3 8.94 -1.81 -5.36
N SER A 4 7.86 -1.28 -4.75
CA SER A 4 7.23 -0.05 -5.22
C SER A 4 8.26 1.08 -5.25
N ASN A 5 8.54 1.57 -6.47
CA ASN A 5 9.45 2.68 -6.69
C ASN A 5 8.84 3.93 -6.07
N PHE A 6 9.54 4.54 -5.11
CA PHE A 6 9.03 5.72 -4.42
C PHE A 6 8.83 6.91 -5.37
N GLN A 7 9.65 7.00 -6.42
CA GLN A 7 9.57 8.06 -7.40
C GLN A 7 8.25 8.06 -8.17
N THR A 8 7.73 6.89 -8.55
CA THR A 8 6.46 6.78 -9.28
C THR A 8 5.24 7.12 -8.41
N LEU A 9 5.40 7.12 -7.08
CA LEU A 9 4.32 7.48 -6.16
C LEU A 9 4.25 8.99 -5.92
N LYS A 10 5.33 9.74 -6.16
CA LYS A 10 5.36 11.20 -5.99
C LYS A 10 4.51 11.94 -7.03
N ASP A 11 4.38 11.36 -8.22
CA ASP A 11 3.69 11.98 -9.36
C ASP A 11 2.15 11.87 -9.26
N LEU A 12 1.61 11.15 -8.28
CA LEU A 12 0.17 10.93 -8.08
C LEU A 12 -0.52 12.12 -7.43
N ASP A 13 -1.77 12.41 -7.80
CA ASP A 13 -2.57 13.46 -7.16
C ASP A 13 -2.96 13.14 -5.71
N ALA A 14 -3.28 14.15 -4.90
CA ALA A 14 -3.64 13.97 -3.49
C ALA A 14 -4.84 13.02 -3.29
N ASN A 15 -5.88 13.18 -4.11
CA ASN A 15 -7.06 12.30 -4.09
C ASN A 15 -6.70 10.85 -4.46
N GLN A 16 -5.82 10.67 -5.46
CA GLN A 16 -5.36 9.35 -5.89
C GLN A 16 -4.53 8.66 -4.81
N ILE A 17 -3.75 9.41 -4.02
CA ILE A 17 -3.02 8.85 -2.88
C ILE A 17 -3.99 8.30 -1.84
N GLN A 18 -5.04 9.04 -1.47
CA GLN A 18 -6.02 8.57 -0.50
C GLN A 18 -6.77 7.32 -0.99
N GLU A 19 -7.20 7.30 -2.25
CA GLU A 19 -7.81 6.11 -2.86
C GLU A 19 -6.86 4.91 -2.83
N ALA A 20 -5.59 5.11 -3.22
CA ALA A 20 -4.58 4.06 -3.22
C ALA A 20 -4.27 3.54 -1.80
N ILE A 21 -4.35 4.38 -0.77
CA ILE A 21 -4.22 3.96 0.63
C ILE A 21 -5.38 3.05 1.01
N VAL A 22 -6.62 3.44 0.70
CA VAL A 22 -7.82 2.65 1.02
C VAL A 22 -7.79 1.31 0.29
N GLU A 23 -7.46 1.30 -1.00
CA GLU A 23 -7.33 0.09 -1.79
C GLU A 23 -6.25 -0.85 -1.23
N SER A 24 -5.06 -0.32 -0.93
CA SER A 24 -3.95 -1.11 -0.38
C SER A 24 -4.30 -1.69 1.01
N LYS A 25 -5.08 -0.96 1.83
CA LYS A 25 -5.59 -1.47 3.12
C LYS A 25 -6.61 -2.61 2.93
N LYS A 26 -7.50 -2.50 1.94
CA LYS A 26 -8.45 -3.56 1.57
C LYS A 26 -7.71 -4.82 1.09
N GLU A 27 -6.70 -4.66 0.25
CA GLU A 27 -5.90 -5.79 -0.24
C GLU A 27 -5.15 -6.49 0.92
N LEU A 28 -4.59 -5.71 1.85
CA LEU A 28 -3.96 -6.26 3.05
C LEU A 28 -4.97 -7.03 3.93
N PHE A 29 -6.21 -6.55 4.04
CA PHE A 29 -7.28 -7.25 4.73
C PHE A 29 -7.62 -8.58 4.06
N ASN A 30 -7.76 -8.59 2.73
CA ASN A 30 -8.01 -9.81 1.97
C ASN A 30 -6.88 -10.85 2.15
N LEU A 31 -5.62 -10.42 2.15
CA LEU A 31 -4.50 -11.33 2.42
C LEU A 31 -4.53 -11.90 3.85
N ARG A 32 -4.95 -11.11 4.85
CA ARG A 32 -5.15 -11.60 6.22
C ARG A 32 -6.27 -12.63 6.28
N LEU A 33 -7.37 -12.41 5.54
CA LEU A 33 -8.49 -13.34 5.45
C LEU A 33 -8.07 -14.65 4.78
N GLN A 34 -7.33 -14.58 3.67
CA GLN A 34 -6.77 -15.76 2.99
C GLN A 34 -5.84 -16.55 3.92
N LYS A 35 -5.01 -15.85 4.70
CA LYS A 35 -4.16 -16.49 5.71
C LYS A 35 -4.97 -17.17 6.81
N ALA A 36 -6.02 -16.52 7.30
CA ALA A 36 -6.89 -17.07 8.34
C ALA A 36 -7.66 -18.32 7.85
N THR A 37 -8.11 -18.30 6.60
CA THR A 37 -8.82 -19.41 5.95
C THR A 37 -7.90 -20.51 5.43
N ARG A 38 -6.57 -20.40 5.67
CA ARG A 38 -5.53 -21.33 5.20
C ARG A 38 -5.51 -21.53 3.68
N GLN A 39 -5.94 -20.52 2.93
CA GLN A 39 -5.81 -20.50 1.47
C GLN A 39 -4.36 -20.26 1.07
N SER A 40 -3.98 -20.68 -0.14
CA SER A 40 -2.65 -20.41 -0.67
C SER A 40 -2.48 -18.91 -0.95
N PHE A 41 -1.48 -18.27 -0.36
CA PHE A 41 -1.12 -16.88 -0.62
C PHE A 41 0.39 -16.72 -0.74
N LYS A 42 0.83 -15.59 -1.31
CA LYS A 42 2.25 -15.26 -1.46
C LYS A 42 2.74 -14.45 -0.23
N PRO A 43 3.66 -14.96 0.60
CA PRO A 43 4.07 -14.27 1.83
C PRO A 43 4.71 -12.89 1.61
N HIS A 44 5.44 -12.71 0.50
CA HIS A 44 6.09 -11.44 0.18
C HIS A 44 5.10 -10.29 -0.07
N ASN A 45 3.85 -10.59 -0.48
CA ASN A 45 2.83 -9.57 -0.72
C ASN A 45 2.53 -8.77 0.56
N PHE A 46 2.58 -9.40 1.74
CA PHE A 46 2.43 -8.69 3.01
C PHE A 46 3.50 -7.60 3.19
N LYS A 47 4.76 -7.90 2.86
CA LYS A 47 5.87 -6.95 2.98
C LYS A 47 5.71 -5.81 1.97
N HIS A 48 5.32 -6.13 0.74
CA HIS A 48 5.12 -5.14 -0.31
C HIS A 48 3.97 -4.18 0.01
N LEU A 49 2.79 -4.71 0.39
CA LEU A 49 1.62 -3.90 0.72
C LEU A 49 1.86 -3.00 1.93
N LYS A 50 2.46 -3.53 3.01
CA LYS A 50 2.82 -2.71 4.17
C LYS A 50 3.76 -1.57 3.80
N ARG A 51 4.76 -1.84 2.95
CA ARG A 51 5.71 -0.82 2.50
C ARG A 51 5.05 0.23 1.60
N LYS A 52 4.16 -0.19 0.68
CA LYS A 52 3.37 0.72 -0.17
C LYS A 52 2.50 1.64 0.67
N ILE A 53 1.79 1.10 1.67
CA ILE A 53 0.96 1.91 2.59
C ILE A 53 1.82 2.93 3.35
N ALA A 54 2.98 2.52 3.90
CA ALA A 54 3.87 3.43 4.60
C ALA A 54 4.37 4.57 3.69
N GLN A 55 4.79 4.25 2.45
CA GLN A 55 5.22 5.24 1.47
C GLN A 55 4.11 6.25 1.13
N LEU A 56 2.88 5.78 0.91
CA LEU A 56 1.73 6.63 0.60
C LEU A 56 1.40 7.56 1.78
N MET A 57 1.38 7.04 3.01
CA MET A 57 1.14 7.85 4.22
C MET A 57 2.25 8.89 4.45
N THR A 58 3.51 8.55 4.14
CA THR A 58 4.60 9.53 4.20
C THR A 58 4.41 10.65 3.20
N LEU A 59 3.97 10.35 1.97
CA LEU A 59 3.69 11.35 0.95
C LEU A 59 2.50 12.24 1.32
N GLU A 60 1.45 11.66 1.90
CA GLU A 60 0.29 12.41 2.42
C GLU A 60 0.75 13.41 3.49
N SER A 61 1.50 12.95 4.50
CA SER A 61 2.03 13.82 5.56
C SER A 61 2.99 14.90 5.02
N GLN A 62 3.82 14.59 4.02
CA GLN A 62 4.70 15.57 3.37
C GLN A 62 3.92 16.65 2.61
N ARG A 63 2.71 16.35 2.13
CA ARG A 63 1.85 17.32 1.44
C ARG A 63 1.05 18.18 2.41
N GLU A 64 0.64 17.64 3.55
CA GLU A 64 -0.05 18.40 4.59
C GLU A 64 0.87 19.41 5.31
N GLN A 65 2.17 19.11 5.37
CA GLN A 65 3.17 19.96 6.04
C GLN A 65 3.76 21.08 5.16
N ASN A 66 3.50 21.05 3.84
CA ASN A 66 3.91 22.10 2.89
C ASN A 66 2.74 23.02 2.57
#